data_AF-A0A538LMP0-F1
#
_entry.id   AF-A0A538LMP0-F1
#
_cell.length_a   1.000
_cell.length_b   1.000
_cell.length_c   1.000
_cell.angle_alpha   90.00
_cell.angle_beta   90.00
_cell.angle_gamma   90.00
#
_symmetry.space_group_name_H-M   'P 1'
#
loop_
_entity.id
_entity.type
_entity.pdbx_description
1 polymer ?
#
loop_
_entity_poly.entity_id
_entity_poly.type
_entity_poly.pdbx_seq_one_letter_code
_entity_poly.pdbx_strand_id
1 'polypeptide(L)'
;MPAAVRAIRGATTVDLDTEDQVTTRVQALLDAILERNGLVKFPAAAARAMGLGDVPLLCARELGVVGAQPRCIRVLLHVSTGRKREDIQHVYLESAQGLRDDLPG
;
A
#
# COMPACT_ATOMS: atom_id res chain seq x y z
N MET A 1 8.75 22.40 -0.32
CA MET A 1 10.08 21.80 -0.55
C MET A 1 10.13 21.23 -1.96
N PRO A 2 11.30 21.16 -2.62
CA PRO A 2 11.40 20.47 -3.91
C PRO A 2 10.95 19.01 -3.76
N ALA A 3 10.35 18.46 -4.82
CA ALA A 3 9.92 17.08 -4.82
C ALA A 3 11.13 16.16 -4.62
N ALA A 4 10.98 15.16 -3.76
CA ALA A 4 11.99 14.14 -3.52
C ALA A 4 11.30 12.77 -3.45
N VAL A 5 12.07 11.72 -3.70
CA VAL A 5 11.56 10.35 -3.59
C VAL A 5 11.30 10.04 -2.11
N ARG A 6 10.14 9.46 -1.83
CA ARG A 6 9.72 8.93 -0.54
C ARG A 6 9.24 7.51 -0.70
N ALA A 7 9.51 6.68 0.30
CA ALA A 7 9.03 5.32 0.38
C ALA A 7 7.81 5.27 1.31
N ILE A 8 6.70 4.74 0.82
CA ILE A 8 5.50 4.46 1.60
C ILE A 8 5.35 2.96 1.72
N ARG A 9 5.07 2.49 2.93
CA ARG A 9 4.83 1.08 3.22
C ARG A 9 3.34 0.90 3.40
N GLY A 10 2.83 -0.24 2.97
CA GLY A 10 1.55 -0.69 3.45
C GLY A 10 1.44 -2.20 3.50
N ALA A 11 0.42 -2.66 4.22
CA ALA A 11 0.07 -4.06 4.31
C ALA A 11 -1.43 -4.27 4.53
N THR A 12 -1.93 -5.38 4.03
CA THR A 12 -3.30 -5.86 4.25
C THR A 12 -3.29 -7.38 4.36
N THR A 13 -4.41 -7.98 4.73
CA THR A 13 -4.57 -9.44 4.77
C THR A 13 -5.79 -9.88 3.97
N VAL A 14 -5.71 -11.09 3.43
CA VAL A 14 -6.85 -11.79 2.82
C VAL A 14 -7.31 -12.94 3.72
N ASP A 15 -8.60 -13.25 3.68
CA ASP A 15 -9.21 -14.34 4.42
C ASP A 15 -9.08 -15.67 3.66
N LEU A 16 -9.20 -15.59 2.34
CA LEU A 16 -9.10 -16.65 1.35
C LEU A 16 -8.10 -16.25 0.27
N ASP A 17 -7.36 -17.22 -0.24
CA ASP A 17 -6.42 -17.02 -1.34
C ASP A 17 -7.17 -17.09 -2.68
N THR A 18 -7.92 -16.03 -3.00
CA THR A 18 -8.66 -15.89 -4.25
C THR A 18 -8.27 -14.60 -4.96
N GLU A 19 -8.26 -14.63 -6.29
CA GLU A 19 -7.92 -13.47 -7.12
C GLU A 19 -8.80 -12.25 -6.80
N ASP A 20 -10.10 -12.46 -6.64
CA ASP A 20 -11.06 -11.40 -6.32
C ASP A 20 -10.76 -10.73 -4.98
N GLN A 21 -10.43 -11.52 -3.95
CA GLN A 21 -10.15 -10.96 -2.63
C GLN A 21 -8.80 -10.27 -2.59
N VAL A 22 -7.77 -10.85 -3.23
CA VAL A 22 -6.45 -10.22 -3.39
C VAL A 22 -6.59 -8.87 -4.09
N THR A 23 -7.29 -8.82 -5.21
CA THR A 23 -7.52 -7.60 -5.99
C THR A 23 -8.24 -6.55 -5.14
N THR A 24 -9.35 -6.93 -4.51
CA THR A 24 -10.14 -6.03 -3.66
C THR A 24 -9.33 -5.46 -2.50
N ARG A 25 -8.58 -6.29 -1.77
CA ARG A 25 -7.80 -5.86 -0.60
C ARG A 25 -6.62 -4.96 -1.02
N VAL A 26 -5.96 -5.27 -2.14
CA VAL A 26 -4.87 -4.44 -2.67
C VAL A 26 -5.39 -3.09 -3.15
N GLN A 27 -6.54 -3.05 -3.81
CA GLN A 27 -7.16 -1.79 -4.24
C GLN A 27 -7.46 -0.89 -3.05
N ALA A 28 -8.14 -1.42 -2.03
CA ALA A 28 -8.44 -0.68 -0.82
C ALA A 28 -7.17 -0.16 -0.11
N LEU A 29 -6.11 -0.97 -0.06
CA LEU A 29 -4.82 -0.58 0.52
C LEU A 29 -4.18 0.57 -0.25
N LEU A 30 -4.10 0.49 -1.57
CA LEU A 30 -3.50 1.53 -2.40
C LEU A 30 -4.33 2.82 -2.35
N ASP A 31 -5.66 2.72 -2.37
CA ASP A 31 -6.56 3.87 -2.21
C ASP A 31 -6.32 4.61 -0.89
N ALA A 32 -6.23 3.87 0.22
CA ALA A 32 -5.96 4.43 1.53
C ALA A 32 -4.56 5.07 1.60
N ILE A 33 -3.54 4.46 0.98
CA ILE A 33 -2.19 5.03 0.89
C ILE A 33 -2.19 6.37 0.15
N LEU A 34 -2.84 6.42 -1.03
CA LEU A 34 -2.88 7.62 -1.84
C LEU A 34 -3.60 8.75 -1.10
N GLU A 35 -4.76 8.45 -0.51
CA GLU A 35 -5.58 9.42 0.23
C GLU A 35 -4.84 9.98 1.45
N ARG A 36 -4.32 9.12 2.34
CA ARG A 36 -3.61 9.51 3.57
C ARG A 36 -2.34 10.34 3.29
N ASN A 37 -1.72 10.15 2.13
CA ASN A 37 -0.54 10.91 1.71
C ASN A 37 -0.85 12.09 0.77
N GLY A 38 -2.13 12.38 0.50
CA GLY A 38 -2.53 13.47 -0.39
C GLY A 38 -1.96 13.34 -1.81
N LEU A 39 -1.81 12.09 -2.28
CA LEU A 39 -1.34 11.78 -3.63
C LEU A 39 -2.55 11.79 -4.57
N VAL A 40 -2.43 12.50 -5.70
CA VAL A 40 -3.54 12.82 -6.60
C VAL A 40 -4.22 11.54 -7.12
N LYS A 41 -5.55 11.44 -6.93
CA LYS A 41 -6.42 10.58 -7.74
C LYS A 41 -6.89 11.41 -8.95
N PHE A 42 -6.39 11.12 -10.15
CA PHE A 42 -6.88 11.81 -11.36
C PHE A 42 -8.36 11.47 -11.59
N PRO A 43 -9.26 12.44 -11.87
CA PRO A 43 -10.71 12.19 -11.92
C PRO A 43 -11.24 11.46 -13.17
N ALA A 44 -10.43 11.18 -14.21
CA ALA A 44 -10.97 10.68 -15.49
C ALA A 44 -11.08 9.14 -15.57
N ALA A 45 -10.45 8.42 -14.65
CA ALA A 45 -10.60 6.99 -14.51
C ALA A 45 -10.50 6.67 -13.02
N ALA A 46 -11.59 6.23 -12.40
CA ALA A 46 -11.42 5.00 -11.65
C ALA A 46 -10.71 4.07 -12.64
N ALA A 47 -9.43 3.80 -12.42
CA ALA A 47 -8.98 2.45 -12.55
C ALA A 47 -9.25 1.81 -13.93
N ARG A 48 -8.30 1.73 -14.89
CA ARG A 48 -8.47 0.61 -15.85
C ARG A 48 -8.48 -0.75 -15.13
N ALA A 49 -7.87 -0.78 -13.93
CA ALA A 49 -8.55 -1.18 -12.68
C ALA A 49 -7.92 -0.52 -11.41
N MET A 50 -6.80 0.22 -11.57
CA MET A 50 -6.31 1.26 -10.63
C MET A 50 -5.37 2.32 -11.26
N GLY A 51 -5.23 2.36 -12.59
CA GLY A 51 -4.49 3.42 -13.29
C GLY A 51 -2.96 3.30 -13.27
N LEU A 52 -2.41 2.20 -12.77
CA LEU A 52 -0.96 1.97 -12.66
C LEU A 52 -0.32 1.36 -13.93
N GLY A 53 -0.97 1.45 -15.10
CA GLY A 53 -0.51 0.77 -16.33
C GLY A 53 0.88 1.20 -16.80
N ASP A 54 1.25 2.45 -16.57
CA ASP A 54 2.57 3.02 -16.91
C ASP A 54 3.52 3.05 -15.70
N VAL A 55 3.10 2.52 -14.54
CA VAL A 55 3.90 2.47 -13.32
C VAL A 55 4.62 1.12 -13.27
N PRO A 56 5.95 1.08 -13.15
CA PRO A 56 6.67 -0.18 -12.96
C PRO A 56 6.23 -0.88 -11.68
N LEU A 57 5.73 -2.12 -11.83
CA LEU A 57 5.30 -2.97 -10.72
C LEU A 57 6.26 -4.15 -10.57
N LEU A 58 6.54 -4.52 -9.32
CA LEU A 58 7.33 -5.70 -8.98
C LEU A 58 6.64 -6.46 -7.85
N CYS A 59 6.48 -7.76 -8.04
CA CYS A 59 5.98 -8.68 -7.02
C CYS A 59 7.12 -9.60 -6.57
N ALA A 60 7.15 -9.92 -5.28
CA ALA A 60 8.06 -10.89 -4.69
C ALA A 60 7.33 -11.69 -3.62
N ARG A 61 7.81 -12.91 -3.37
CA ARG A 61 7.34 -13.72 -2.23
C ARG A 61 8.05 -13.25 -0.96
N GLU A 62 7.27 -13.01 0.08
CA GLU A 62 7.81 -12.71 1.42
C GLU A 62 8.48 -13.94 2.05
N LEU A 63 9.44 -13.70 2.94
CA LEU A 63 10.05 -14.76 3.75
C LEU A 63 9.01 -15.53 4.57
N GLY A 64 9.07 -16.86 4.52
CA GLY A 64 8.21 -17.75 5.30
C GLY A 64 8.66 -17.89 6.76
N VAL A 65 8.51 -16.84 7.56
CA VAL A 65 8.89 -16.86 8.98
C VAL A 65 7.80 -17.55 9.82
N VAL A 66 8.20 -18.45 10.71
CA VAL A 66 7.29 -19.13 11.64
C VAL A 66 6.60 -18.10 12.55
N GLY A 67 5.27 -18.15 12.65
CA GLY A 67 4.47 -17.23 13.45
C GLY A 67 4.23 -15.86 12.81
N ALA A 68 4.69 -15.63 11.57
CA ALA A 68 4.38 -14.40 10.85
C ALA A 68 2.90 -14.31 10.46
N GLN A 69 2.43 -13.08 10.27
CA GLN A 69 1.06 -12.80 9.83
C GLN A 69 0.72 -13.59 8.55
N PRO A 70 -0.23 -14.55 8.61
CA PRO A 70 -0.61 -15.34 7.45
C PRO A 70 -1.35 -14.49 6.43
N ARG A 71 -1.27 -14.90 5.15
CA ARG A 71 -2.02 -14.29 4.03
C ARG A 71 -1.89 -12.77 3.95
N CYS A 72 -0.69 -12.27 4.26
CA CYS A 72 -0.39 -10.84 4.26
C CYS A 72 0.20 -10.41 2.92
N ILE A 73 -0.36 -9.35 2.36
CA ILE A 73 0.15 -8.67 1.17
C ILE A 73 0.82 -7.38 1.64
N ARG A 74 2.05 -7.14 1.20
CA ARG A 74 2.84 -5.94 1.53
C ARG A 74 3.14 -5.16 0.27
N VAL A 75 3.11 -3.84 0.38
CA VAL A 75 3.47 -2.91 -0.71
C VAL A 75 4.56 -1.94 -0.25
N LEU A 76 5.44 -1.61 -1.18
CA LEU A 76 6.44 -0.55 -1.06
C LEU A 76 6.28 0.37 -2.27
N LEU A 77 5.79 1.58 -2.04
CA LEU A 77 5.59 2.58 -3.08
C LEU A 77 6.69 3.62 -3.02
N HIS A 78 7.37 3.85 -4.14
CA HIS A 78 8.27 4.99 -4.30
C HIS A 78 7.50 6.11 -4.99
N VAL A 79 7.37 7.25 -4.30
CA VAL A 79 6.60 8.40 -4.79
C VAL A 79 7.49 9.64 -4.81
N SER A 80 7.35 10.46 -5.85
CA SER A 80 7.94 11.80 -5.88
C SER A 80 6.96 12.78 -5.23
N THR A 81 7.33 13.36 -4.09
CA THR A 81 6.46 14.25 -3.33
C THR A 81 7.23 15.34 -2.62
N GLY A 82 6.58 16.50 -2.41
CA GLY A 82 7.11 17.59 -1.60
C GLY A 82 6.95 17.38 -0.09
N ARG A 83 6.27 16.31 0.36
CA ARG A 83 6.09 15.98 1.77
C ARG A 83 7.41 15.65 2.47
N LYS A 84 7.52 16.03 3.75
CA LYS A 84 8.65 15.59 4.57
C LYS A 84 8.50 14.12 4.90
N ARG A 85 9.60 13.49 5.31
CA ARG A 85 9.61 12.08 5.72
C ARG A 85 8.71 11.81 6.93
N GLU A 86 8.67 12.74 7.89
CA GLU A 86 7.82 12.67 9.08
C GLU A 86 6.31 12.74 8.77
N ASP A 87 5.94 13.35 7.63
CA ASP A 87 4.55 13.47 7.19
C ASP A 87 4.08 12.27 6.35
N ILE A 88 4.94 11.28 6.10
CA ILE A 88 4.57 10.09 5.32
C ILE A 88 3.76 9.15 6.19
N GLN A 89 2.56 8.84 5.72
CA GLN A 89 1.64 7.93 6.39
C GLN A 89 1.73 6.55 5.76
N HIS A 90 2.30 5.61 6.49
CA HIS A 90 2.24 4.19 6.12
C HIS A 90 0.86 3.63 6.49
N VAL A 91 0.39 2.61 5.77
CA VAL A 91 -1.00 2.13 5.91
C VAL A 91 -1.04 0.64 6.15
N TYR A 92 -1.63 0.22 7.27
CA TYR A 92 -1.79 -1.17 7.65
C TYR A 92 -3.28 -1.41 7.89
N LEU A 93 -3.88 -2.32 7.11
CA LEU A 93 -5.31 -2.61 7.16
C LEU A 93 -5.55 -4.02 7.69
N GLU A 94 -6.80 -4.29 8.09
CA GLU A 94 -7.23 -5.64 8.50
C GLU A 94 -6.36 -6.18 9.64
N SER A 95 -5.99 -7.46 9.58
CA SER A 95 -5.08 -8.08 10.57
C SER A 95 -3.63 -7.60 10.43
N ALA A 96 -3.28 -6.82 9.41
CA ALA A 96 -1.93 -6.28 9.27
C ALA A 96 -1.68 -5.05 10.17
N GLN A 97 -2.70 -4.49 10.83
CA GLN A 97 -2.56 -3.37 11.75
C GLN A 97 -1.53 -3.63 12.86
N GLY A 98 -1.47 -4.86 13.39
CA GLY A 98 -0.50 -5.27 14.42
C GLY A 98 0.92 -5.53 13.91
N LEU A 99 1.23 -5.32 12.62
CA LEU A 99 2.61 -5.44 12.12
C LEU A 99 3.49 -4.26 12.52
N ARG A 100 2.88 -3.19 13.02
CA ARG A 100 3.56 -1.93 13.29
C ARG A 100 2.84 -1.16 14.39
N ASP A 101 2.98 -1.67 15.61
CA ASP A 101 2.43 -1.06 16.83
C ASP A 101 3.03 0.33 17.14
N ASP A 102 4.10 0.73 16.43
CA ASP A 102 4.79 2.01 16.54
C ASP A 102 4.17 3.14 15.70
N LEU A 103 3.12 2.89 14.92
CA LEU A 103 2.44 3.92 14.13
C LEU A 103 1.08 4.31 14.71
N PRO A 104 0.70 5.60 14.63
CA PRO A 104 -0.68 6.00 14.89
C PRO A 104 -1.62 5.37 13.82
N GLY A 105 -2.77 4.86 14.28
CA GLY A 105 -3.79 4.20 13.42
C GLY A 105 -4.42 5.11 12.37
#